data_AF-A0A2V0Q657-F1
#
_entry.id   AF-A0A2V0Q657-F1
#
_cell.length_a   1.000
_cell.length_b   1.000
_cell.length_c   1.000
_cell.angle_alpha   90.00
_cell.angle_beta   90.00
_cell.angle_gamma   90.00
#
_symmetry.space_group_name_H-M   'P 1'
#
loop_
_entity.id
_entity.type
_entity.pdbx_description
1 polymer ?
#
loop_
_entity_poly.entity_id
_entity_poly.type
_entity_poly.pdbx_seq_one_letter_code
_entity_poly.pdbx_strand_id
1 'polypeptide(L)'
;MALNTRQPTISAARRPHSVGFLHTLGQTWLAEQQQRRVEAGVSTALARDPTDRTEPAYYNLMLSLFALGWVEKRYQFREDGTLKLSWETSCPRAATR
;
A
#
# COMPACT_ATOMS: atom_id res chain seq x y z
N MET A 1 -9.40 25.98 -22.38
CA MET A 1 -9.15 25.57 -20.98
C MET A 1 -8.89 24.08 -20.97
N ALA A 2 -7.61 23.66 -20.99
CA ALA A 2 -7.23 22.25 -20.90
C ALA A 2 -6.79 21.96 -19.46
N LEU A 3 -7.44 20.99 -18.82
CA LEU A 3 -7.10 20.53 -17.48
C LEU A 3 -5.69 19.95 -17.49
N ASN A 4 -4.80 20.59 -16.73
CA ASN A 4 -3.42 20.21 -16.52
C ASN A 4 -3.36 18.92 -15.69
N THR A 5 -3.33 17.77 -16.37
CA THR A 5 -3.05 16.47 -15.77
C THR A 5 -1.58 16.48 -15.35
N ARG A 6 -1.32 16.93 -14.11
CA ARG A 6 0.00 16.81 -13.47
C ARG A 6 0.36 15.32 -13.39
N GLN A 7 1.05 14.81 -14.41
CA GLN A 7 1.69 13.51 -14.35
C GLN A 7 2.59 13.50 -13.11
N PRO A 8 2.40 12.56 -12.17
CA PRO A 8 3.34 12.38 -11.09
C PRO A 8 4.70 12.13 -11.73
N THR A 9 5.70 12.93 -11.34
CA THR A 9 7.07 12.78 -11.84
C THR A 9 7.48 11.31 -11.72
N ILE A 10 8.10 10.77 -12.77
CA ILE A 10 8.45 9.34 -12.94
C ILE A 10 9.16 8.74 -11.71
N SER A 11 9.79 9.58 -10.89
CA SER A 11 10.47 9.22 -9.64
C SER A 11 9.50 8.96 -8.46
N ALA A 12 8.42 9.73 -8.32
CA ALA A 12 7.42 9.54 -7.26
C ALA A 12 6.55 8.29 -7.55
N ALA A 13 6.20 8.08 -8.82
CA ALA A 13 5.50 6.87 -9.27
C ALA A 13 6.34 5.59 -9.09
N ARG A 14 7.65 5.69 -8.84
CA ARG A 14 8.51 4.53 -8.62
C ARG A 14 8.52 4.04 -7.17
N ARG A 15 7.97 4.82 -6.24
CA ARG A 15 8.00 4.52 -4.79
C ARG A 15 6.87 3.56 -4.37
N PRO A 16 7.13 2.63 -3.46
CA PRO A 16 6.20 1.54 -3.15
C PRO A 16 4.87 2.00 -2.52
N HIS A 17 4.86 3.13 -1.81
CA HIS A 17 3.65 3.67 -1.16
C HIS A 17 2.61 4.24 -2.13
N SER A 18 2.93 4.43 -3.41
CA SER A 18 2.01 5.08 -4.36
C SER A 18 0.87 4.17 -4.85
N VAL A 19 0.89 2.87 -4.55
CA VAL A 19 -0.12 1.91 -5.06
C VAL A 19 -1.53 2.30 -4.60
N GLY A 20 -1.71 2.55 -3.30
CA GLY A 20 -3.00 2.94 -2.76
C GLY A 20 -3.52 4.25 -3.36
N PHE A 21 -2.63 5.24 -3.53
CA PHE A 21 -2.96 6.50 -4.17
C PHE A 21 -3.44 6.32 -5.63
N LEU A 22 -2.75 5.49 -6.43
CA LEU A 22 -3.17 5.21 -7.80
C LEU A 22 -4.52 4.50 -7.86
N HIS A 23 -4.79 3.60 -6.91
CA HIS A 23 -6.08 2.94 -6.77
C HIS A 23 -7.20 3.94 -6.41
N THR A 24 -6.93 4.94 -5.55
CA THR A 24 -7.89 6.01 -5.23
C THR A 24 -8.15 6.96 -6.41
N LEU A 25 -7.16 7.16 -7.29
CA LEU A 25 -7.31 7.97 -8.51
C LEU A 25 -8.04 7.23 -9.64
N GLY A 26 -8.39 5.94 -9.47
CA GLY A 26 -9.01 5.13 -10.52
C GLY A 26 -8.08 4.78 -11.68
N GLN A 27 -6.76 4.93 -11.51
CA GLN A 27 -5.75 4.64 -12.53
C GLN A 27 -5.36 3.15 -12.52
N THR A 28 -6.32 2.28 -12.82
CA THR A 28 -6.23 0.81 -12.59
C THR A 28 -4.99 0.19 -13.22
N TRP A 29 -4.68 0.50 -14.48
CA TRP A 29 -3.49 -0.04 -15.16
C TRP A 29 -2.17 0.35 -14.47
N LEU A 30 -2.04 1.62 -14.09
CA LEU A 30 -0.84 2.12 -13.39
C LEU A 30 -0.75 1.54 -11.98
N ALA A 31 -1.89 1.38 -11.30
CA ALA A 31 -1.96 0.75 -9.99
C ALA A 31 -1.49 -0.71 -10.04
N GLU A 32 -1.99 -1.50 -10.99
CA GLU A 32 -1.57 -2.89 -11.19
C GLU A 32 -0.08 -3.00 -11.55
N GLN A 33 0.40 -2.17 -12.46
CA GLN A 33 1.81 -2.17 -12.83
C GLN A 33 2.69 -1.83 -11.63
N GLN A 34 2.29 -0.85 -10.81
CA GLN A 34 3.03 -0.49 -9.61
C GLN A 34 2.94 -1.59 -8.55
N GLN A 35 1.78 -2.19 -8.34
CA GLN A 35 1.59 -3.30 -7.40
C GLN A 35 2.55 -4.45 -7.72
N ARG A 36 2.62 -4.90 -8.98
CA ARG A 36 3.57 -5.95 -9.40
C ARG A 36 5.03 -5.62 -9.08
N ARG A 37 5.43 -4.35 -9.24
CA ARG A 37 6.79 -3.90 -8.92
C ARG A 37 7.06 -3.96 -7.41
N VAL A 38 6.07 -3.58 -6.61
CA VAL A 38 6.17 -3.61 -5.13
C VAL A 38 6.25 -5.05 -4.63
N GLU A 39 5.40 -5.95 -5.13
CA GLU A 39 5.43 -7.38 -4.80
C GLU A 39 6.79 -8.03 -5.13
N ALA A 40 7.36 -7.73 -6.31
CA ALA A 40 8.69 -8.20 -6.69
C ALA A 40 9.80 -7.64 -5.77
N GLY A 41 9.69 -6.35 -5.39
CA GLY A 41 10.60 -5.70 -4.46
C GLY A 41 10.55 -6.29 -3.05
N VAL A 42 9.35 -6.57 -2.53
CA VAL A 42 9.16 -7.25 -1.24
C VAL A 42 9.76 -8.65 -1.27
N SER A 43 9.48 -9.42 -2.33
CA SER A 43 10.00 -10.79 -2.47
C SER A 43 11.53 -10.81 -2.48
N THR A 44 12.14 -9.85 -3.20
CA THR A 44 13.59 -9.68 -3.23
C THR A 44 14.15 -9.28 -1.87
N ALA A 45 13.50 -8.35 -1.16
CA ALA A 45 13.94 -7.89 0.15
C ALA A 45 13.85 -8.99 1.22
N LEU A 46 12.81 -9.82 1.19
CA LEU A 46 12.64 -10.94 2.12
C LEU A 46 13.59 -12.12 1.85
N ALA A 47 14.08 -12.25 0.61
CA ALA A 47 15.06 -13.27 0.24
C ALA A 47 16.52 -12.87 0.57
N ARG A 48 16.77 -11.63 0.98
CA ARG A 48 18.12 -11.17 1.34
C ARG A 48 18.55 -11.74 2.69
N ASP A 49 19.87 -11.86 2.85
CA ASP A 49 20.47 -12.15 4.15
C ASP A 49 20.11 -11.04 5.14
N PRO A 50 19.54 -11.35 6.32
CA PRO A 50 19.20 -10.36 7.35
C PRO A 50 20.41 -9.57 7.89
N THR A 51 21.64 -10.01 7.60
CA THR A 51 22.88 -9.30 7.94
C THR A 51 23.31 -8.28 6.87
N ASP A 52 22.73 -8.33 5.66
CA ASP A 52 23.00 -7.37 4.58
C ASP A 52 22.24 -6.05 4.85
N ARG A 53 23.02 -4.99 5.11
CA ARG A 53 22.53 -3.64 5.47
C ARG A 53 22.60 -2.63 4.32
N THR A 54 22.65 -3.09 3.07
CA THR A 54 22.81 -2.20 1.90
C THR A 54 21.54 -1.40 1.58
N GLU A 55 21.62 -0.07 1.74
CA GLU A 55 20.54 0.95 1.61
C GLU A 55 19.30 0.68 2.50
N PRO A 56 18.26 1.56 2.60
CA PRO A 56 17.23 1.40 3.62
C PRO A 56 16.21 0.32 3.19
N ALA A 57 16.67 -0.91 3.00
CA ALA A 57 15.90 -2.10 2.68
C ALA A 57 14.74 -2.26 3.65
N TYR A 58 14.99 -2.02 4.95
CA TYR A 58 13.96 -1.98 5.97
C TYR A 58 12.86 -0.96 5.65
N TYR A 59 13.21 0.31 5.38
CA TYR A 59 12.21 1.37 5.16
C TYR A 59 11.37 1.11 3.92
N ASN A 60 12.00 0.71 2.82
CA ASN A 60 11.29 0.39 1.58
C ASN A 60 10.42 -0.85 1.74
N LEU A 61 10.87 -1.86 2.48
CA LEU A 61 10.07 -3.04 2.83
C LEU A 61 8.84 -2.64 3.65
N MET A 62 9.00 -1.85 4.71
CA MET A 62 7.89 -1.39 5.55
C MET A 62 6.84 -0.62 4.73
N LEU A 63 7.28 0.34 3.90
CA LEU A 63 6.36 1.10 3.04
C LEU A 63 5.63 0.22 2.01
N SER A 64 6.31 -0.81 1.50
CA SER A 64 5.73 -1.78 0.59
C SER A 64 4.65 -2.62 1.29
N LEU A 65 4.92 -3.08 2.51
CA LEU A 65 3.96 -3.86 3.29
C LEU A 65 2.71 -3.06 3.63
N PHE A 66 2.84 -1.78 3.98
CA PHE A 66 1.68 -0.90 4.16
C PHE A 66 0.88 -0.75 2.86
N ALA A 67 1.55 -0.41 1.75
CA ALA A 67 0.87 -0.21 0.48
C ALA A 67 0.10 -1.45 0.02
N LEU A 68 0.74 -2.64 0.07
CA LEU A 68 0.11 -3.90 -0.30
C LEU A 68 -0.99 -4.28 0.69
N GLY A 69 -0.76 -4.15 2.00
CA GLY A 69 -1.75 -4.48 3.01
C GLY A 69 -3.06 -3.69 2.86
N TRP A 70 -2.97 -2.43 2.45
CA TRP A 70 -4.16 -1.61 2.16
C TRP A 70 -4.90 -2.07 0.90
N VAL A 71 -4.17 -2.32 -0.21
CA VAL A 71 -4.76 -2.77 -1.48
C VAL A 71 -5.40 -4.16 -1.35
N GLU A 72 -4.74 -5.07 -0.63
CA GLU A 72 -5.23 -6.41 -0.32
C GLU A 72 -6.34 -6.42 0.74
N LYS A 73 -6.79 -5.25 1.22
CA LYS A 73 -7.83 -5.08 2.24
C LYS A 73 -7.51 -5.78 3.57
N ARG A 74 -6.24 -5.94 3.93
CA ARG A 74 -5.82 -6.48 5.24
C ARG A 74 -6.14 -5.53 6.39
N TYR A 75 -6.09 -4.23 6.11
CA TYR A 75 -6.56 -3.18 6.99
C TYR A 75 -7.18 -2.07 6.16
N GLN A 76 -8.11 -1.31 6.73
CA GLN A 76 -8.66 -0.08 6.17
C GLN A 76 -8.92 0.95 7.24
N PHE A 77 -8.99 2.23 6.86
CA PHE A 77 -9.40 3.30 7.76
C PHE A 77 -10.92 3.53 7.64
N ARG A 78 -11.58 3.67 8.78
CA ARG A 78 -12.97 4.14 8.86
C ARG A 78 -13.00 5.67 8.72
N GLU A 79 -14.20 6.22 8.53
CA GLU A 79 -14.41 7.67 8.41
C GLU A 79 -14.02 8.44 9.68
N ASP A 80 -14.11 7.80 10.86
CA ASP A 80 -13.70 8.34 12.15
C ASP A 80 -12.18 8.25 12.40
N GLY A 81 -11.41 7.80 11.42
CA GLY A 81 -9.96 7.60 11.51
C GLY A 81 -9.53 6.32 12.24
N THR A 82 -10.46 5.51 12.73
CA THR A 82 -10.13 4.23 13.38
C THR A 82 -9.73 3.16 12.36
N LEU A 83 -8.89 2.22 12.79
CA LEU A 83 -8.46 1.10 11.95
C LEU A 83 -9.51 -0.02 11.96
N LYS A 84 -9.86 -0.52 10.78
CA LYS A 84 -10.67 -1.71 10.55
C LYS A 84 -9.75 -2.82 10.05
N LEU A 85 -9.58 -3.88 10.82
CA LEU A 85 -8.77 -5.03 10.43
C LEU A 85 -9.63 -6.11 9.78
N SER A 86 -9.09 -6.85 8.82
CA SER A 86 -9.84 -7.91 8.13
C SER A 86 -10.13 -9.13 9.02
N TRP A 87 -9.29 -9.36 10.03
CA TRP A 87 -9.37 -10.49 10.95
C TRP A 87 -10.06 -10.15 12.28
N GLU A 88 -10.40 -8.87 12.52
CA GLU A 88 -11.26 -8.50 13.63
C GLU A 88 -12.67 -9.05 13.37
N THR A 89 -13.02 -10.12 14.06
CA THR A 89 -14.41 -10.54 14.19
C THR A 89 -15.16 -9.32 14.68
N SER A 90 -16.05 -8.78 13.85
CA SER A 90 -16.93 -7.69 14.24
C SER A 90 -17.78 -8.24 15.37
N CYS A 91 -17.36 -8.07 16.62
CA CYS A 91 -18.14 -8.50 17.76
C CYS A 91 -19.41 -7.64 17.70
N PRO A 92 -20.59 -8.20 17.35
CA PRO A 92 -21.79 -7.39 17.35
C PRO A 92 -21.96 -6.95 18.79
N ARG A 93 -21.87 -5.64 19.03
CA ARG A 93 -22.19 -5.05 20.31
C ARG A 93 -23.56 -5.60 20.70
N ALA A 94 -23.62 -6.44 21.74
CA ALA A 94 -24.86 -7.05 22.18
C ALA A 94 -25.85 -5.91 22.40
N ALA A 95 -26.88 -5.86 21.56
CA ALA A 95 -27.97 -4.90 21.75
C ALA A 95 -28.59 -5.24 23.09
N THR A 96 -28.36 -4.37 24.09
CA THR A 96 -29.08 -4.42 25.35
C THR A 96 -30.55 -4.24 25.02
N ARG A 97 -31.33 -5.31 25.14
CA ARG A 97 -32.80 -5.27 25.08
C ARG A 97 -33.33 -5.02 26.49
#